data_AF-A0A6L4Z2E8-F1
#
_entry.id   AF-A0A6L4Z2E8-F1
#
_cell.length_a   1.000
_cell.length_b   1.000
_cell.length_c   1.000
_cell.angle_alpha   90.00
_cell.angle_beta   90.00
_cell.angle_gamma   90.00
#
_symmetry.space_group_name_H-M   'P 1'
#
loop_
_entity.id
_entity.type
_entity.pdbx_description
1 polymer ?
#
loop_
_entity_poly.entity_id
_entity_poly.type
_entity_poly.pdbx_seq_one_letter_code
_entity_poly.pdbx_strand_id
1 'polypeptide(L)'
;PYSESILEKNIPLDRIIEYKRSMNLRLMELSQKICEKMESVPVEKIAFSFMFIHAAIVGLYFKAFPSPIMAEALKQPDLSKLKLDFKPSLQIMLEGIFLKLL
;
A
#
# COMPACT_ATOMS: atom_id res chain seq x y z
N PRO A 1 14.30 12.52 -17.47
CA PRO A 1 12.98 13.09 -17.82
C PRO A 1 11.91 12.00 -17.77
N TYR A 2 11.32 11.79 -16.59
CA TYR A 2 10.16 10.91 -16.46
C TYR A 2 9.06 11.51 -17.32
N SER A 3 8.56 10.74 -18.29
CA SER A 3 7.41 11.13 -19.08
C SER A 3 6.26 11.36 -18.11
N GLU A 4 5.91 12.63 -17.85
CA GLU A 4 4.64 13.00 -17.22
C GLU A 4 3.56 12.25 -17.97
N SER A 5 3.03 11.18 -17.35
CA SER A 5 2.09 10.32 -18.04
C SER A 5 0.87 11.16 -18.42
N ILE A 6 0.24 10.87 -19.56
CA ILE A 6 -0.99 11.56 -20.01
C ILE A 6 -2.07 11.57 -18.91
N LEU A 7 -2.02 10.64 -17.95
CA LEU A 7 -2.91 10.57 -16.80
C LEU A 7 -2.68 11.70 -15.76
N GLU A 8 -1.46 12.18 -15.58
CA GLU A 8 -1.15 13.23 -14.57
C GLU A 8 -1.70 14.60 -14.98
N LYS A 9 -1.90 14.84 -16.28
CA LYS A 9 -2.32 16.15 -16.82
C LYS A 9 -3.82 16.42 -16.73
N ASN A 10 -4.63 15.44 -16.33
CA ASN A 10 -6.09 15.50 -16.45
C ASN A 10 -6.84 15.60 -15.12
N ILE A 11 -6.15 15.66 -13.97
CA ILE A 11 -6.82 15.74 -12.67
C ILE A 11 -6.64 17.14 -12.08
N PRO A 12 -7.73 17.91 -11.89
CA PRO A 12 -7.68 19.20 -11.20
C PRO A 12 -7.11 19.07 -9.78
N LEU A 13 -6.27 20.03 -9.38
CA LEU A 13 -5.59 20.02 -8.07
C LEU A 13 -6.58 19.96 -6.89
N ASP A 14 -7.70 20.67 -7.00
CA ASP A 14 -8.79 20.67 -6.02
C ASP A 14 -9.37 19.26 -5.81
N ARG A 15 -9.49 18.46 -6.87
CA ARG A 15 -9.93 17.06 -6.78
C ARG A 15 -8.91 16.17 -6.09
N ILE A 16 -7.62 16.38 -6.35
CA ILE A 16 -6.56 15.67 -5.61
C ILE A 16 -6.59 16.03 -4.13
N ILE A 17 -6.77 17.31 -3.80
CA ILE A 17 -6.87 17.77 -2.40
C ILE A 17 -8.09 17.16 -1.72
N GLU A 18 -9.26 17.19 -2.36
CA GLU A 18 -10.49 16.59 -1.86
C GLU A 18 -10.31 15.09 -1.58
N TYR A 19 -9.73 14.36 -2.54
CA TYR A 19 -9.41 12.94 -2.39
C TYR A 19 -8.46 12.69 -1.21
N LYS A 20 -7.37 13.45 -1.09
CA LYS A 20 -6.40 13.30 0.00
C LYS A 20 -7.01 13.63 1.37
N ARG A 21 -7.89 14.64 1.46
CA ARG A 21 -8.63 14.95 2.69
C ARG A 21 -9.56 13.80 3.09
N SER A 22 -10.33 13.26 2.14
CA SER A 22 -11.23 12.12 2.38
C SER A 22 -10.46 10.88 2.84
N MET A 23 -9.32 10.60 2.20
CA MET A 23 -8.42 9.52 2.60
C MET A 23 -7.89 9.72 4.02
N ASN A 24 -7.45 10.94 4.37
CA ASN A 24 -6.96 11.27 5.70
C ASN A 24 -8.05 11.10 6.78
N LEU A 25 -9.28 11.54 6.52
CA LEU A 25 -10.40 11.38 7.46
C LEU A 25 -10.64 9.90 7.78
N ARG A 26 -10.75 9.05 6.75
CA ARG A 26 -10.94 7.60 6.92
C ARG A 26 -9.77 6.94 7.64
N LEU A 27 -8.55 7.38 7.33
CA LEU A 27 -7.34 6.90 7.99
C LEU A 27 -7.41 7.17 9.49
N MET A 28 -7.71 8.42 9.88
CA MET A 28 -7.80 8.82 11.28
C MET A 28 -8.95 8.12 12.02
N GLU A 29 -10.12 7.96 11.38
CA GLU A 29 -11.25 7.21 11.95
C GLU A 29 -10.89 5.75 12.25
N LEU A 30 -10.15 5.10 11.33
CA LEU A 30 -9.70 3.74 11.52
C LEU A 30 -8.61 3.65 12.61
N SER A 31 -7.66 4.58 12.60
CA SER A 31 -6.60 4.64 13.58
C SER A 31 -7.13 4.85 14.99
N GLN A 32 -8.14 5.70 15.17
CA GLN A 32 -8.78 5.94 16.46
C GLN A 32 -9.41 4.66 17.02
N LYS A 33 -10.18 3.93 16.20
CA LYS A 33 -10.81 2.66 16.60
C LYS A 33 -9.80 1.59 17.03
N ILE A 34 -8.61 1.61 16.44
CA ILE A 34 -7.54 0.67 16.78
C ILE A 34 -6.77 1.14 18.01
N CYS A 35 -6.55 2.45 18.15
CA CYS A 35 -5.97 3.06 19.35
C CYS A 35 -6.80 2.71 20.59
N GLU A 36 -8.14 2.72 20.48
CA GLU A 36 -9.07 2.29 21.54
C GLU A 36 -8.91 0.81 21.94
N LYS A 37 -8.30 -0.02 21.09
CA LYS A 37 -7.98 -1.43 21.38
C LYS A 37 -6.51 -1.65 21.75
N MET A 38 -5.66 -0.68 21.45
CA MET A 38 -4.21 -0.72 21.65
C MET A 38 -3.82 0.46 22.56
N GLU A 39 -4.22 0.38 23.83
CA GLU A 39 -4.16 1.49 24.81
C GLU A 39 -2.76 2.13 24.96
N SER A 40 -1.68 1.41 24.59
CA SER A 40 -0.30 1.87 24.68
C SER A 40 0.24 2.54 23.40
N VAL A 41 -0.51 2.55 22.30
CA VAL A 41 -0.01 3.00 20.99
C VAL A 41 -0.69 4.30 20.56
N PRO A 42 0.05 5.41 20.36
CA PRO A 42 -0.52 6.67 19.90
C PRO A 42 -1.23 6.54 18.54
N VAL A 43 -2.34 7.26 18.37
CA VAL A 43 -3.14 7.25 17.13
C VAL A 43 -2.31 7.64 15.90
N GLU A 44 -1.35 8.55 16.05
CA GLU A 44 -0.45 8.99 14.99
C GLU A 44 0.47 7.87 14.52
N LYS A 45 0.96 7.03 15.45
CA LYS A 45 1.81 5.86 15.14
C LYS A 45 1.00 4.82 14.37
N ILE A 46 -0.28 4.63 14.72
CA ILE A 46 -1.20 3.73 14.00
C ILE A 46 -1.50 4.28 12.60
N ALA A 47 -1.83 5.57 12.47
CA ALA A 47 -2.09 6.22 11.19
C ALA A 47 -0.89 6.14 10.25
N PHE A 48 0.31 6.37 10.77
CA PHE A 48 1.56 6.23 10.01
C PHE A 48 1.76 4.79 9.52
N SER A 49 1.53 3.78 10.36
CA SER A 49 1.58 2.37 9.97
C SER A 49 0.59 2.02 8.86
N PHE A 50 -0.63 2.56 8.89
CA PHE A 50 -1.59 2.35 7.81
C PHE A 50 -1.14 2.92 6.46
N MET A 51 -0.38 4.00 6.43
CA MET A 51 0.22 4.47 5.16
C MET A 51 1.19 3.44 4.58
N PHE A 52 1.98 2.76 5.43
CA PHE A 52 2.85 1.67 4.97
C PHE A 52 2.06 0.45 4.53
N ILE A 53 0.98 0.10 5.23
CA ILE A 53 0.08 -0.98 4.81
C ILE A 53 -0.49 -0.67 3.42
N HIS A 54 -1.00 0.55 3.21
CA HIS A 54 -1.52 0.98 1.92
C HIS A 54 -0.44 0.92 0.83
N ALA A 55 0.76 1.44 1.10
CA ALA A 55 1.88 1.39 0.17
C ALA A 55 2.29 -0.06 -0.17
N ALA A 56 2.33 -0.95 0.84
CA ALA A 56 2.61 -2.36 0.68
C ALA A 56 1.57 -3.05 -0.21
N ILE A 57 0.28 -2.80 0.03
CA ILE A 57 -0.81 -3.34 -0.79
C ILE A 57 -0.66 -2.89 -2.25
N VAL A 58 -0.49 -1.59 -2.50
CA VAL A 58 -0.38 -1.04 -3.86
C VAL A 58 0.85 -1.61 -4.57
N GLY A 59 2.02 -1.59 -3.92
CA GLY A 59 3.27 -2.09 -4.50
C GLY A 59 3.25 -3.60 -4.74
N LEU A 60 2.67 -4.36 -3.81
CA LEU A 60 2.57 -5.81 -3.92
C LEU A 60 1.56 -6.24 -4.99
N TYR A 61 0.46 -5.49 -5.16
CA TYR A 61 -0.58 -5.83 -6.14
C TYR A 61 0.00 -5.94 -7.55
N PHE A 62 0.79 -4.95 -8.00
CA PHE A 62 1.41 -5.00 -9.32
C PHE A 62 2.42 -6.13 -9.51
N LYS A 63 3.02 -6.62 -8.42
CA LYS A 63 3.96 -7.76 -8.46
C LYS A 63 3.23 -9.10 -8.47
N ALA A 64 2.13 -9.22 -7.74
CA ALA A 64 1.36 -10.44 -7.65
C ALA A 64 0.41 -10.63 -8.85
N PHE A 65 -0.01 -9.54 -9.49
CA PHE A 65 -0.87 -9.52 -10.66
C PHE A 65 -0.18 -8.79 -11.82
N PRO A 66 0.92 -9.36 -12.36
CA PRO A 66 1.68 -8.73 -13.43
C PRO A 66 0.87 -8.68 -14.74
N SER A 67 1.24 -7.75 -15.64
CA SER A 67 0.71 -7.71 -16.99
C SER A 67 1.05 -9.00 -17.76
N PRO A 68 0.33 -9.35 -18.84
CA PRO A 68 0.55 -10.59 -19.58
C PRO A 68 2.00 -10.80 -20.04
N ILE A 69 2.66 -9.74 -20.53
CA ILE A 69 4.05 -9.82 -20.98
C ILE A 69 5.04 -10.07 -19.83
N MET A 70 4.78 -9.48 -18.66
CA MET A 70 5.60 -9.70 -17.46
C MET A 70 5.34 -11.10 -16.88
N ALA A 71 4.10 -11.58 -16.91
CA ALA A 71 3.77 -12.94 -16.51
C ALA A 71 4.47 -13.98 -17.38
N GLU A 72 4.62 -13.73 -18.69
CA GLU A 72 5.38 -14.60 -19.60
C GLU A 72 6.86 -14.62 -19.26
N ALA A 73 7.48 -13.45 -19.02
CA ALA A 73 8.88 -13.37 -18.61
C ALA A 73 9.14 -14.13 -17.30
N LEU A 74 8.22 -14.07 -16.33
CA LEU A 74 8.31 -14.78 -15.05
C LEU A 74 8.19 -16.31 -15.17
N LYS A 75 7.86 -16.87 -16.35
CA LYS A 75 7.92 -18.33 -16.58
C LYS A 75 9.34 -18.85 -16.79
N GLN A 76 10.31 -17.98 -17.06
CA GLN A 76 11.70 -18.40 -17.19
C GLN A 76 12.23 -18.93 -15.84
N PRO A 77 12.99 -20.06 -15.81
CA PRO A 77 13.37 -20.71 -14.56
C PRO A 77 14.13 -19.82 -13.58
N ASP A 78 15.04 -18.98 -14.08
CA ASP A 78 15.85 -18.03 -13.31
C ASP A 78 15.03 -16.86 -12.74
N LEU A 79 13.95 -16.47 -13.41
CA LEU A 79 13.07 -15.36 -13.02
C LEU A 79 11.86 -15.78 -12.18
N SER A 80 11.52 -17.07 -12.15
CA SER A 80 10.35 -17.61 -11.44
C SER A 80 10.26 -17.22 -9.95
N LYS A 81 11.41 -17.03 -9.29
CA LYS A 81 11.52 -16.62 -7.88
C LYS A 81 11.06 -15.18 -7.62
N LEU A 82 10.92 -14.35 -8.66
CA LEU A 82 10.45 -12.97 -8.54
C LEU A 82 8.91 -12.88 -8.53
N LYS A 83 8.21 -13.98 -8.78
CA LYS A 83 6.76 -14.06 -8.64
C LYS A 83 6.39 -14.06 -7.16
N LEU A 84 5.47 -13.17 -6.79
CA LEU A 84 4.96 -13.07 -5.42
C LEU A 84 3.51 -13.52 -5.38
N ASP A 85 3.16 -14.35 -4.40
CA ASP A 85 1.77 -14.61 -4.07
C ASP A 85 1.26 -13.49 -3.16
N PHE A 86 0.16 -12.85 -3.56
CA PHE A 86 -0.34 -11.65 -2.90
C PHE A 86 -0.61 -11.86 -1.40
N LYS A 87 -1.45 -12.85 -1.06
CA LYS A 87 -1.90 -13.04 0.32
C LYS A 87 -0.74 -13.42 1.27
N PRO A 88 0.09 -14.44 0.98
CA PRO A 88 1.23 -14.77 1.84
C PRO A 88 2.23 -13.61 1.96
N SER A 89 2.52 -12.93 0.85
CA SER A 89 3.48 -11.81 0.87
C SER A 89 2.96 -10.61 1.65
N LEU A 90 1.66 -10.30 1.52
CA LEU A 90 1.03 -9.23 2.30
C LEU A 90 1.07 -9.55 3.79
N GLN A 91 0.78 -10.80 4.17
CA GLN A 91 0.81 -11.21 5.57
C GLN A 91 2.21 -11.00 6.18
N ILE A 92 3.28 -11.41 5.50
CA ILE A 92 4.66 -11.20 5.96
C ILE A 92 4.96 -9.71 6.14
N MET A 93 4.53 -8.86 5.19
CA MET A 93 4.72 -7.41 5.29
C MET A 93 3.94 -6.81 6.47
N LEU A 94 2.69 -7.24 6.68
CA LEU A 94 1.86 -6.77 7.79
C LEU A 94 2.45 -7.17 9.13
N GLU A 95 2.90 -8.41 9.29
CA GLU A 95 3.56 -8.89 10.51
C GLU A 95 4.77 -8.00 10.85
N GLY A 96 5.60 -7.66 9.86
CA GLY A 96 6.73 -6.74 10.06
C GLY A 96 6.33 -5.31 10.46
N ILE A 97 5.19 -4.81 9.97
CA ILE A 97 4.65 -3.50 10.36
C ILE A 97 4.09 -3.55 11.78
N PHE A 98 3.29 -4.56 12.11
CA PHE A 98 2.68 -4.72 13.44
C PHE A 98 3.72 -4.97 14.54
N LEU A 99 4.79 -5.71 14.26
CA LEU A 99 5.90 -5.91 15.20
C LEU A 99 6.58 -4.59 15.61
N LYS A 100 6.51 -3.54 14.78
CA LYS A 100 7.05 -2.20 15.14
C LYS A 100 6.05 -1.33 15.91
N LEU A 101 4.78 -1.75 15.96
CA LEU A 101 3.74 -1.05 16.72
C LEU A 101 3.78 -1.43 18.20
N LEU A 102 4.01 -2.71 18.49
CA LEU A 102 4.27 -3.27 19.82
C LEU A 102 5.63 -2.81 20.37
#